data_AF-A0A9P6WRP2-F1
#
_entry.id   AF-A0A9P6WRP2-F1
#
_cell.length_a   1.000
_cell.length_b   1.000
_cell.length_c   1.000
_cell.angle_alpha   90.00
_cell.angle_beta   90.00
_cell.angle_gamma   90.00
#
_symmetry.space_group_name_H-M   'P 1'
#
loop_
_entity.id
_entity.type
_entity.pdbx_description
1 polymer ?
#
loop_
_entity_poly.entity_id
_entity_poly.type
_entity_poly.pdbx_seq_one_letter_code
_entity_poly.pdbx_strand_id
1 'polypeptide(L)'
;MRHRWLGWAPSDAPSADGLRFDTPEGVRTIATDAVVLALGGGSWAKLGSDGAWVAGLQAHGVDVAPLRPANCGFDVAWTEHFRERYAGQPVKSVAMSCALP
;
A
#
# COMPACT_ATOMS: atom_id res chain seq x y z
N MET A 1 10.79 11.18 5.01
CA MET A 1 9.58 11.96 4.71
C MET A 1 9.35 12.89 5.90
N ARG A 2 9.29 14.22 5.73
CA ARG A 2 9.11 15.16 6.86
C ARG A 2 7.66 15.60 7.04
N HIS A 3 6.79 15.38 6.05
CA HIS A 3 5.38 15.74 6.08
C HIS A 3 4.56 14.47 5.80
N ARG A 4 3.69 14.07 6.72
CA ARG A 4 2.77 12.93 6.55
C ARG A 4 1.37 13.46 6.32
N TRP A 5 0.77 13.10 5.18
CA TRP A 5 -0.64 13.44 4.93
C TRP A 5 -1.56 12.66 5.87
N LEU A 6 -2.51 13.35 6.48
CA LEU A 6 -3.46 12.81 7.46
C LEU A 6 -4.89 12.70 6.89
N GLY A 7 -5.10 13.08 5.64
CA GLY A 7 -6.44 13.20 5.05
C GLY A 7 -7.07 14.56 5.32
N TRP A 8 -8.40 14.55 5.41
CA TRP A 8 -9.24 15.69 5.79
C TRP A 8 -9.67 15.56 7.26
N ALA A 9 -10.42 16.53 7.79
CA ALA A 9 -11.07 16.30 9.07
C ALA A 9 -12.18 15.24 8.89
N PRO A 10 -12.50 14.42 9.91
CA PRO A 10 -13.45 13.32 9.77
C PRO A 10 -14.86 13.73 9.30
N SER A 11 -15.26 14.97 9.56
CA SER A 11 -16.56 15.54 9.17
C SER A 11 -16.56 16.21 7.80
N ASP A 12 -15.39 16.44 7.21
CA ASP A 12 -15.26 17.28 6.03
C ASP A 12 -15.36 16.43 4.77
N ALA A 13 -15.97 16.99 3.73
CA ALA A 13 -15.90 16.37 2.41
C ALA A 13 -14.46 16.47 1.86
N PRO A 14 -13.98 15.51 1.06
CA PRO A 14 -12.70 15.65 0.37
C PRO A 14 -12.65 16.92 -0.46
N SER A 15 -11.64 17.75 -0.21
CA SER A 15 -11.48 19.05 -0.85
C SER A 15 -10.01 19.42 -1.06
N ALA A 16 -9.77 20.38 -1.94
CA ALA A 16 -8.42 20.91 -2.17
C ALA A 16 -7.99 21.95 -1.12
N ASP A 17 -8.92 22.46 -0.31
CA ASP A 17 -8.71 23.51 0.68
C ASP A 17 -8.55 23.01 2.14
N GLY A 18 -8.74 21.70 2.39
CA GLY A 18 -8.76 21.10 3.73
C GLY A 18 -7.69 20.05 4.01
N LEU A 19 -6.56 20.05 3.29
CA LEU A 19 -5.56 18.98 3.40
C LEU A 19 -4.75 19.08 4.70
N ARG A 20 -4.80 18.05 5.56
CA ARG A 20 -4.06 18.04 6.83
C ARG A 20 -2.75 17.26 6.70
N PHE A 21 -1.68 17.84 7.23
CA PHE A 21 -0.34 17.22 7.26
C PHE A 21 0.24 17.30 8.66
N ASP A 22 0.80 16.19 9.14
CA ASP A 22 1.72 16.17 10.27
C ASP A 22 3.11 16.61 9.79
N THR A 23 3.66 17.66 10.39
CA THR A 23 4.97 18.25 10.05
C THR A 23 5.83 18.38 11.30
N PRO A 24 7.15 18.63 11.20
CA PRO A 24 8.00 18.77 12.38
C PRO A 24 7.61 19.94 13.29
N GLU A 25 6.86 20.90 12.77
CA GLU A 25 6.34 22.07 13.49
C GLU A 25 4.89 21.87 13.99
N GLY A 26 4.34 20.66 13.84
CA GLY A 26 2.97 20.30 14.20
C GLY A 26 2.03 20.15 13.00
N VAL A 27 0.75 19.91 13.27
CA VAL A 27 -0.25 19.69 12.22
C VAL A 27 -0.54 21.00 11.48
N ARG A 28 -0.49 20.97 10.15
CA ARG A 28 -0.84 22.08 9.27
C ARG A 28 -1.98 21.71 8.33
N THR A 29 -2.86 22.67 8.07
CA THR A 29 -3.87 22.57 7.01
C THR A 29 -3.40 23.39 5.81
N ILE A 30 -3.49 22.80 4.61
CA ILE A 30 -3.02 23.39 3.36
C ILE A 30 -4.19 23.48 2.38
N ALA A 31 -4.31 24.63 1.73
CA ALA A 31 -5.21 24.86 0.61
C ALA A 31 -4.45 24.99 -0.71
N THR A 32 -5.02 24.45 -1.78
CA THR A 32 -4.49 24.46 -3.14
C THR A 32 -5.64 24.49 -4.15
N ASP A 33 -5.38 24.90 -5.38
CA ASP A 33 -6.37 24.90 -6.45
C ASP A 33 -6.69 23.47 -6.94
N ALA A 34 -5.74 22.55 -6.82
CA ALA A 34 -5.88 21.16 -7.24
C ALA A 34 -5.00 20.19 -6.43
N VAL A 35 -5.42 18.93 -6.36
CA VAL A 35 -4.74 17.85 -5.61
C VAL A 35 -4.57 16.61 -6.47
N VAL A 36 -3.35 16.07 -6.50
CA VAL A 36 -3.06 14.75 -7.07
C VAL A 36 -2.57 13.83 -5.95
N LEU A 37 -3.32 12.74 -5.70
CA LEU A 37 -2.96 11.76 -4.68
C LEU A 37 -2.00 10.70 -5.27
N ALA A 38 -0.70 10.88 -5.04
CA ALA A 38 0.36 9.96 -5.45
C ALA A 38 0.91 9.17 -4.24
N LEU A 39 0.02 8.48 -3.52
CA LEU A 39 0.27 8.00 -2.16
C LEU A 39 0.99 6.63 -2.08
N GLY A 40 1.30 6.01 -3.22
CA GLY A 40 1.92 4.69 -3.30
C GLY A 40 0.99 3.54 -2.88
N GLY A 41 1.57 2.38 -2.58
CA GLY A 41 0.84 1.18 -2.14
C GLY A 41 1.38 0.61 -0.82
N GLY A 42 0.74 -0.44 -0.30
CA GLY A 42 1.05 -1.00 1.03
C GLY A 42 2.23 -1.98 1.10
N SER A 43 3.08 -2.06 0.07
CA SER A 43 4.09 -3.13 -0.04
C SER A 43 5.33 -2.93 0.85
N TRP A 44 5.73 -1.69 1.12
CA TRP A 44 6.95 -1.36 1.87
C TRP A 44 6.75 -0.16 2.81
N ALA A 45 6.02 -0.37 3.90
CA ALA A 45 5.72 0.68 4.90
C ALA A 45 6.97 1.43 5.40
N LYS A 46 8.10 0.73 5.53
CA LYS A 46 9.38 1.33 5.98
C LYS A 46 9.94 2.40 5.04
N LEU A 47 9.56 2.38 3.76
CA LEU A 47 10.01 3.35 2.76
C LEU A 47 9.05 4.55 2.61
N GLY A 48 7.93 4.55 3.33
CA GLY A 48 7.07 5.72 3.51
C GLY A 48 5.59 5.45 3.24
N SER A 49 5.26 4.69 2.19
CA SER A 49 3.86 4.33 1.91
C SER A 49 3.47 3.05 2.62
N ASP A 50 2.44 3.13 3.44
CA ASP A 50 1.89 2.05 4.27
C ASP A 50 0.47 1.66 3.86
N GLY A 51 -0.10 2.30 2.83
CA GLY A 51 -1.48 2.09 2.40
C GLY A 51 -2.55 2.65 3.33
N ALA A 52 -2.20 3.41 4.37
CA ALA A 52 -3.15 3.94 5.36
C ALA A 52 -4.22 4.89 4.75
N TRP A 53 -3.96 5.41 3.56
CA TRP A 53 -4.88 6.26 2.81
C TRP A 53 -6.18 5.56 2.38
N VAL A 54 -6.17 4.23 2.26
CA VAL A 54 -7.33 3.45 1.78
C VAL A 54 -8.56 3.69 2.65
N ALA A 55 -8.42 3.55 3.97
CA ALA A 55 -9.53 3.71 4.91
C ALA A 55 -10.10 5.14 4.88
N GLY A 56 -9.24 6.14 4.74
CA GLY A 56 -9.66 7.54 4.63
C GLY A 56 -10.48 7.80 3.36
N LEU A 57 -10.03 7.29 2.21
CA LEU A 57 -10.78 7.44 0.96
C LEU A 57 -12.13 6.70 1.01
N GLN A 58 -12.15 5.48 1.55
CA GLN A 58 -13.40 4.70 1.72
C GLN A 58 -14.39 5.38 2.66
N ALA A 59 -13.91 6.00 3.75
CA ALA A 59 -14.76 6.76 4.68
C ALA A 59 -15.46 7.96 4.00
N HIS A 60 -14.89 8.47 2.91
CA HIS A 60 -15.49 9.51 2.08
C HIS A 60 -16.22 8.95 0.83
N GLY A 61 -16.56 7.67 0.82
CA GLY A 61 -17.35 7.03 -0.25
C GLY A 61 -16.60 6.77 -1.55
N VAL A 62 -15.26 6.83 -1.54
CA VAL A 62 -14.44 6.44 -2.69
C VAL A 62 -14.28 4.93 -2.67
N ASP A 63 -14.73 4.26 -3.73
CA ASP A 63 -14.51 2.83 -3.90
C ASP A 63 -13.03 2.53 -4.10
N VAL A 64 -12.46 1.72 -3.21
CA VAL A 64 -11.07 1.26 -3.28
C VAL A 64 -11.04 -0.25 -3.21
N ALA A 65 -10.48 -0.89 -4.24
CA ALA A 65 -10.24 -2.32 -4.22
C ALA A 65 -9.23 -2.67 -3.12
N PRO A 66 -9.42 -3.78 -2.36
CA PRO A 66 -8.48 -4.17 -1.32
C PRO A 66 -7.05 -4.31 -1.86
N LEU A 67 -6.08 -3.73 -1.15
CA LEU A 67 -4.67 -3.93 -1.48
C LEU A 67 -4.30 -5.40 -1.28
N ARG A 68 -3.71 -6.00 -2.31
CA ARG A 68 -3.25 -7.39 -2.28
C ARG A 68 -1.77 -7.47 -2.68
N PRO A 69 -1.00 -8.42 -2.12
CA PRO A 69 0.35 -8.68 -2.58
C PRO A 69 0.38 -9.00 -4.08
N ALA A 70 1.36 -8.46 -4.77
CA ALA A 70 1.68 -8.76 -6.16
C ALA A 70 3.21 -8.77 -6.32
N ASN A 71 3.71 -9.55 -7.29
CA ASN A 71 5.16 -9.74 -7.51
C ASN A 71 5.92 -10.20 -6.24
N CYS A 72 5.26 -11.00 -5.38
CA CYS A 72 5.86 -11.60 -4.20
C CYS A 72 6.12 -13.09 -4.40
N GLY A 73 6.94 -13.69 -3.53
CA GLY A 73 7.05 -15.13 -3.41
C GLY A 73 5.81 -15.76 -2.76
N PHE A 74 5.79 -17.09 -2.71
CA PHE A 74 4.77 -17.87 -2.00
C PHE A 74 5.45 -18.76 -0.98
N ASP A 75 4.86 -18.88 0.20
CA ASP A 75 5.26 -19.87 1.18
C ASP A 75 4.62 -21.21 0.83
N VAL A 76 5.46 -22.23 0.61
CA VAL A 76 5.03 -23.57 0.25
C VAL A 76 5.74 -24.56 1.17
N ALA A 77 4.99 -25.52 1.71
CA ALA A 77 5.54 -26.62 2.49
C ALA A 77 6.23 -27.65 1.59
N TRP A 78 7.39 -27.29 1.02
CA TRP A 78 8.18 -28.19 0.21
C TRP A 78 8.65 -29.41 1.00
N THR A 79 8.62 -30.58 0.38
CA THR A 79 9.18 -31.82 0.96
C THR A 79 10.65 -31.65 1.32
N GLU A 80 11.11 -32.34 2.37
CA GLU A 80 12.51 -32.29 2.82
C GLU A 80 13.50 -32.59 1.69
N HIS A 81 13.28 -33.69 0.95
CA HIS A 81 14.09 -34.07 -0.21
C HIS A 81 14.27 -32.92 -1.23
N PHE A 82 13.17 -32.22 -1.55
CA PHE A 82 13.22 -31.11 -2.50
C PHE A 82 14.01 -29.92 -1.94
N ARG A 83 13.78 -29.57 -0.66
CA ARG A 83 14.47 -28.46 0.00
C ARG A 83 15.97 -28.69 0.08
N GLU A 84 16.39 -29.86 0.54
CA GLU A 84 17.81 -30.19 0.71
C GLU A 84 18.58 -30.16 -0.62
N ARG A 85 17.94 -30.64 -1.70
CA ARG A 85 18.62 -30.80 -2.98
C ARG A 85 18.56 -29.57 -3.89
N TYR A 86 17.52 -28.74 -3.77
CA TYR A 86 17.22 -27.70 -4.76
C TYR A 86 17.01 -26.29 -4.19
N ALA A 87 17.05 -26.08 -2.87
CA ALA A 87 16.93 -24.72 -2.31
C ALA A 87 18.00 -23.77 -2.88
N GLY A 88 17.56 -22.56 -3.27
CA GLY A 88 18.42 -21.53 -3.87
C GLY A 88 18.73 -21.72 -5.36
N GLN A 89 18.32 -22.85 -5.96
CA GLN A 89 18.51 -23.08 -7.40
C GLN A 89 17.40 -22.43 -8.23
N PRO A 90 17.71 -21.82 -9.39
CA PRO A 90 16.70 -21.25 -10.27
C PRO A 90 15.85 -22.34 -10.91
N VAL A 91 14.54 -22.11 -10.93
CA VAL A 91 13.60 -22.93 -11.68
C VAL A 91 13.57 -22.42 -13.13
N LYS A 92 13.93 -23.28 -14.09
CA LYS A 92 14.01 -22.93 -15.53
C LYS A 92 13.00 -23.76 -16.32
N SER A 93 12.47 -23.18 -17.41
CA SER A 93 11.53 -23.84 -18.34
C SER A 93 10.32 -24.46 -17.66
N VAL A 94 9.57 -23.66 -16.89
CA VAL A 94 8.35 -24.12 -16.20
C VAL A 94 7.11 -23.41 -16.70
N ALA A 95 6.00 -24.15 -16.72
CA ALA A 95 4.66 -23.59 -16.73
C ALA A 95 4.11 -23.63 -15.30
N MET A 96 3.54 -22.52 -14.85
CA MET A 96 2.91 -22.43 -13.54
C MET A 96 1.43 -22.12 -13.71
N SER A 97 0.59 -22.78 -12.93
CA SER A 97 -0.84 -22.50 -12.84
C SER A 97 -1.25 -22.46 -11.37
N CYS A 98 -2.12 -21.53 -11.03
CA CYS A 98 -2.80 -21.50 -9.75
C CYS A 98 -4.28 -21.73 -10.03
N ALA A 99 -4.90 -22.69 -9.37
CA ALA A 99 -6.35 -22.83 -9.35
C ALA A 99 -6.87 -22.15 -8.09
N LEU A 100 -7.96 -21.39 -8.21
CA LEU A 100 -8.71 -21.00 -7.02
C LEU A 100 -9.23 -22.29 -6.35
N PRO A 101 -9.27 -22.34 -5.02
CA PRO A 101 -9.94 -23.43 -4.31
C PRO A 101 -11.42 -23.56 -4.71
#